data_AF-A0A955B2C5-F1
#
_entry.id   AF-A0A955B2C5-F1
#
_cell.length_a   1.000
_cell.length_b   1.000
_cell.length_c   1.000
_cell.angle_alpha   90.00
_cell.angle_beta   90.00
_cell.angle_gamma   90.00
#
_symmetry.space_group_name_H-M   'P 1'
#
loop_
_entity.id
_entity.type
_entity.pdbx_description
1 polymer ?
#
loop_
_entity_poly.entity_id
_entity_poly.type
_entity_poly.pdbx_seq_one_letter_code
_entity_poly.pdbx_strand_id
1 'polypeptide(L)'
;TLVVGWWMMRPDSANGLYSAINAAASADDPSDIVRVETEIDEFLNRFPDDPRAAEVSELRKDMAIYHMKRKLERRAARAGGADFLSPIEQAFLSATRVRTSSIELARQRLEHLVHVFGPLPDPSDEDAEIVPLARHELERLNNTEVAPAADHSGSLRELIDWADKNLKGQELAEFRAGVVALYADKAWAADVVRELREADSP
;
A
#
# COMPACT_ATOMS: atom_id res chain seq x y z
N THR A 1 -34.93 -39.76 11.67
CA THR A 1 -33.61 -39.12 11.49
C THR A 1 -33.54 -38.46 10.12
N LEU A 2 -34.20 -37.31 9.95
CA LEU A 2 -34.18 -36.51 8.73
C LEU A 2 -34.23 -35.01 9.13
N VAL A 3 -33.13 -34.49 9.67
CA VAL A 3 -32.97 -33.04 9.93
C VAL A 3 -31.68 -32.49 9.30
N VAL A 4 -30.84 -33.35 8.72
CA VAL A 4 -29.52 -32.93 8.21
C VAL A 4 -29.60 -32.15 6.89
N GLY A 5 -30.71 -32.26 6.14
CA GLY A 5 -30.85 -31.60 4.83
C GLY A 5 -31.32 -30.13 4.85
N TRP A 6 -32.01 -29.67 5.91
CA TRP A 6 -32.63 -28.34 5.92
C TRP A 6 -31.68 -27.22 6.41
N TRP A 7 -30.61 -27.58 7.13
CA TRP A 7 -29.67 -26.60 7.66
C TRP A 7 -28.66 -26.09 6.61
N MET A 8 -28.43 -26.84 5.52
CA MET A 8 -27.55 -26.44 4.41
C MET A 8 -28.21 -25.51 3.38
N MET A 9 -29.50 -25.16 3.55
CA MET A 9 -30.25 -24.29 2.62
C MET A 9 -30.66 -22.95 3.23
N ARG A 10 -30.19 -22.62 4.44
CA ARG A 10 -30.44 -21.29 5.00
C ARG A 10 -29.45 -20.30 4.38
N PRO A 11 -29.93 -19.19 3.80
CA PRO A 11 -29.04 -18.10 3.41
C PRO A 11 -28.18 -17.73 4.61
N ASP A 12 -26.88 -17.52 4.39
CA ASP A 12 -25.99 -17.17 5.50
C ASP A 12 -26.52 -15.94 6.22
N SER A 13 -26.50 -16.01 7.55
CA SER A 13 -26.88 -14.89 8.40
C SER A 13 -25.81 -13.80 8.34
N ALA A 14 -26.14 -12.56 8.73
CA ALA A 14 -25.15 -11.48 8.86
C ALA A 14 -23.92 -11.93 9.67
N ASN A 15 -24.13 -12.69 10.76
CA ASN A 15 -23.04 -13.24 11.57
C ASN A 15 -22.19 -14.27 10.83
N GLY A 16 -22.81 -15.10 9.98
CA GLY A 16 -22.11 -16.12 9.19
C GLY A 16 -21.22 -15.48 8.13
N LEU A 17 -21.80 -14.59 7.32
CA LEU A 17 -21.07 -13.82 6.30
C LEU A 17 -19.93 -13.01 6.92
N TYR A 18 -20.21 -12.25 7.98
CA TYR A 18 -19.17 -11.48 8.67
C TYR A 18 -18.06 -12.36 9.24
N SER A 19 -18.39 -13.53 9.81
CA SER A 19 -17.38 -14.45 10.32
C SER A 19 -16.47 -14.99 9.21
N ALA A 20 -17.01 -15.27 8.03
CA ALA A 20 -16.22 -15.72 6.87
C ALA A 20 -15.30 -14.59 6.38
N ILE A 21 -15.84 -13.38 6.24
CA ILE A 21 -15.10 -12.18 5.82
C ILE A 21 -13.95 -11.89 6.79
N ASN A 22 -14.23 -11.87 8.09
CA ASN A 22 -13.22 -11.55 9.11
C ASN A 22 -12.12 -12.62 9.18
N ALA A 23 -12.45 -13.89 8.98
CA ALA A 23 -11.46 -14.96 8.92
C ALA A 23 -10.47 -14.78 7.75
N ALA A 24 -10.96 -14.33 6.59
CA ALA A 24 -10.10 -14.02 5.44
C ALA A 24 -9.31 -12.72 5.62
N ALA A 25 -9.91 -11.69 6.24
CA ALA A 25 -9.24 -10.42 6.52
C ALA A 25 -8.12 -10.54 7.57
N SER A 26 -8.23 -11.51 8.48
CA SER A 26 -7.23 -11.78 9.53
C SER A 26 -6.09 -12.69 9.06
N ALA A 27 -6.10 -13.16 7.82
CA ALA A 27 -5.06 -14.03 7.28
C ALA A 27 -3.82 -13.24 6.85
N ASP A 28 -2.64 -13.86 6.94
CA ASP A 28 -1.34 -13.24 6.59
C ASP A 28 -1.19 -12.91 5.10
N ASP A 29 -2.04 -13.48 4.22
CA ASP A 29 -1.98 -13.26 2.77
C ASP A 29 -3.06 -12.28 2.31
N PRO A 30 -2.71 -11.07 1.82
CA PRO A 30 -3.68 -10.11 1.27
C PRO A 30 -4.48 -10.62 0.07
N SER A 31 -4.10 -11.75 -0.55
CA SER A 31 -4.88 -12.40 -1.60
C SER A 31 -6.07 -13.21 -1.04
N ASP A 32 -6.12 -13.46 0.26
CA ASP A 32 -7.20 -14.20 0.90
C ASP A 32 -8.49 -13.39 0.96
N ILE A 33 -8.42 -12.05 1.05
CA ILE A 33 -9.60 -11.18 1.01
C ILE A 33 -10.39 -11.32 -0.30
N VAL A 34 -9.70 -11.62 -1.41
CA VAL A 34 -10.32 -11.84 -2.73
C VAL A 34 -11.18 -13.10 -2.73
N ARG A 35 -10.86 -14.09 -1.86
CA ARG A 35 -11.63 -15.34 -1.81
C ARG A 35 -13.03 -15.15 -1.22
N VAL A 36 -13.25 -14.06 -0.50
CA VAL A 36 -14.53 -13.73 0.15
C VAL A 36 -15.26 -12.56 -0.52
N GLU A 37 -14.91 -12.25 -1.78
CA GLU A 37 -15.55 -11.17 -2.55
C GLU A 37 -17.07 -11.33 -2.62
N THR A 38 -17.54 -12.56 -2.81
CA THR A 38 -18.98 -12.86 -2.90
C THR A 38 -19.68 -12.59 -1.57
N GLU A 39 -19.07 -12.99 -0.46
CA GLU A 39 -19.59 -12.80 0.89
C GLU A 39 -19.60 -11.33 1.29
N ILE A 40 -18.57 -10.55 0.91
CA ILE A 40 -18.52 -9.09 1.09
C ILE A 40 -19.69 -8.43 0.37
N ASP A 41 -19.87 -8.73 -0.93
CA ASP A 41 -20.94 -8.16 -1.73
C ASP A 41 -22.32 -8.57 -1.21
N GLU A 42 -22.46 -9.83 -0.81
CA GLU A 42 -23.71 -10.35 -0.24
C GLU A 42 -24.04 -9.69 1.11
N PHE A 43 -23.05 -9.49 1.99
CA PHE A 43 -23.24 -8.82 3.27
C PHE A 43 -23.72 -7.38 3.07
N LEU A 44 -23.04 -6.62 2.22
CA LEU A 44 -23.37 -5.20 1.97
C LEU A 44 -24.73 -5.03 1.29
N ASN A 45 -25.12 -5.99 0.43
CA ASN A 45 -26.41 -5.95 -0.25
C ASN A 45 -27.57 -6.37 0.67
N ARG A 46 -27.38 -7.39 1.52
CA ARG A 46 -28.46 -7.97 2.35
C ARG A 46 -28.58 -7.32 3.73
N PHE A 47 -27.48 -6.78 4.27
CA PHE A 47 -27.40 -6.25 5.62
C PHE A 47 -26.78 -4.84 5.66
N PRO A 48 -27.30 -3.86 4.88
CA PRO A 48 -26.72 -2.51 4.80
C PRO A 48 -26.80 -1.73 6.12
N ASP A 49 -27.79 -2.03 6.98
CA ASP A 49 -27.99 -1.37 8.28
C ASP A 49 -27.27 -2.10 9.45
N ASP A 50 -26.55 -3.19 9.18
CA ASP A 50 -25.78 -3.88 10.21
C ASP A 50 -24.63 -2.98 10.69
N PRO A 51 -24.36 -2.89 12.00
CA PRO A 51 -23.29 -2.03 12.53
C PRO A 51 -21.89 -2.33 11.94
N ARG A 52 -21.69 -3.53 11.39
CA ARG A 52 -20.43 -3.95 10.75
C ARG A 52 -20.36 -3.63 9.26
N ALA A 53 -21.44 -3.14 8.65
CA ALA A 53 -21.47 -2.82 7.21
C ALA A 53 -20.43 -1.77 6.82
N ALA A 54 -20.14 -0.81 7.71
CA ALA A 54 -19.07 0.16 7.50
C ALA A 54 -17.71 -0.53 7.37
N GLU A 55 -17.37 -1.43 8.29
CA GLU A 55 -16.12 -2.20 8.27
C GLU A 55 -16.02 -3.07 7.00
N VAL A 56 -17.08 -3.79 6.65
CA VAL A 56 -17.13 -4.62 5.44
C VAL A 56 -16.99 -3.78 4.16
N SER A 57 -17.54 -2.56 4.16
CA SER A 57 -17.37 -1.61 3.06
C SER A 57 -15.92 -1.18 2.90
N GLU A 58 -15.18 -0.97 3.99
CA GLU A 58 -13.74 -0.67 3.92
C GLU A 58 -12.95 -1.86 3.35
N LEU A 59 -13.26 -3.09 3.77
CA LEU A 59 -12.66 -4.30 3.20
C LEU A 59 -12.93 -4.44 1.69
N ARG A 60 -14.13 -4.06 1.23
CA ARG A 60 -14.46 -4.03 -0.21
C ARG A 60 -13.57 -3.05 -0.98
N LYS A 61 -13.28 -1.88 -0.41
CA LYS A 61 -12.40 -0.88 -1.04
C LYS A 61 -10.95 -1.36 -1.08
N ASP A 62 -10.47 -2.02 -0.03
CA ASP A 62 -9.14 -2.64 0.01
C ASP A 62 -8.97 -3.71 -1.07
N MET A 63 -9.99 -4.55 -1.22
CA MET A 63 -10.06 -5.54 -2.30
C MET A 63 -10.03 -4.86 -3.68
N ALA A 64 -10.78 -3.78 -3.88
CA ALA A 64 -10.76 -3.02 -5.15
C ALA A 64 -9.36 -2.45 -5.47
N ILE A 65 -8.65 -1.90 -4.48
CA ILE A 65 -7.25 -1.46 -4.63
C ILE A 65 -6.35 -2.64 -5.04
N TYR A 66 -6.50 -3.80 -4.40
CA TYR A 66 -5.75 -5.00 -4.74
C TYR A 66 -6.01 -5.45 -6.19
N HIS A 67 -7.28 -5.52 -6.61
CA HIS A 67 -7.64 -5.90 -7.97
C HIS A 67 -7.08 -4.93 -9.01
N MET A 68 -7.21 -3.63 -8.75
CA MET A 68 -6.68 -2.59 -9.64
C MET A 68 -5.15 -2.75 -9.79
N LYS A 69 -4.42 -2.88 -8.68
CA LYS A 69 -2.96 -3.12 -8.70
C LYS A 69 -2.61 -4.36 -9.52
N ARG A 70 -3.28 -5.50 -9.28
CA ARG A 70 -3.01 -6.76 -10.01
C ARG A 70 -3.36 -6.65 -11.50
N LYS A 71 -4.43 -5.94 -11.85
CA LYS A 71 -4.82 -5.65 -13.24
C LYS A 71 -3.69 -4.89 -13.95
N LEU A 72 -3.22 -3.79 -13.35
CA LEU A 72 -2.16 -2.96 -13.91
C LEU A 72 -0.81 -3.68 -13.99
N GLU A 73 -0.45 -4.46 -12.97
CA GLU A 73 0.77 -5.30 -13.02
C GLU A 73 0.76 -6.27 -14.19
N ARG A 74 -0.37 -6.95 -14.42
CA ARG A 74 -0.52 -7.89 -15.55
C ARG A 74 -0.48 -7.17 -16.89
N ARG A 75 -1.11 -5.99 -17.00
CA ARG A 75 -1.11 -5.17 -18.22
C ARG A 75 0.30 -4.69 -18.54
N ALA A 76 1.02 -4.13 -17.56
CA ALA A 76 2.42 -3.71 -17.70
C ALA A 76 3.33 -4.88 -18.11
N ALA A 77 3.19 -6.04 -17.46
CA ALA A 77 3.99 -7.21 -17.79
C ALA A 77 3.79 -7.69 -19.24
N ARG A 78 2.56 -7.62 -19.76
CA ARG A 78 2.23 -7.99 -21.15
C ARG A 78 2.68 -6.94 -22.16
N ALA A 79 2.64 -5.67 -21.78
CA ALA A 79 2.99 -4.57 -22.67
C ALA A 79 4.51 -4.29 -22.74
N GLY A 80 5.31 -4.89 -21.86
CA GLY A 80 6.77 -4.71 -21.83
C GLY A 80 7.26 -3.65 -20.86
N GLY A 81 6.42 -3.19 -19.93
CA GLY A 81 6.79 -2.20 -18.92
C GLY A 81 5.60 -1.39 -18.40
N ALA A 82 5.82 -0.64 -17.32
CA ALA A 82 4.84 0.31 -16.80
C ALA A 82 4.67 1.52 -17.73
N ASP A 83 5.69 1.85 -18.53
CA ASP A 83 5.69 2.99 -19.45
C ASP A 83 4.59 2.92 -20.53
N PHE A 84 4.01 1.74 -20.73
CA PHE A 84 2.89 1.51 -21.65
C PHE A 84 1.50 1.66 -21.00
N LEU A 85 1.44 1.95 -19.70
CA LEU A 85 0.22 2.30 -18.99
C LEU A 85 -0.11 3.79 -19.18
N SER A 86 -1.36 4.19 -18.95
CA SER A 86 -1.74 5.61 -18.92
C SER A 86 -0.99 6.35 -17.79
N PRO A 87 -0.82 7.68 -17.86
CA PRO A 87 -0.12 8.43 -16.81
C PRO A 87 -0.70 8.22 -15.40
N ILE A 88 -2.02 8.11 -15.29
CA ILE A 88 -2.71 7.87 -14.02
C ILE A 88 -2.51 6.42 -13.53
N GLU A 89 -2.57 5.43 -14.43
CA GLU A 89 -2.25 4.03 -14.12
C GLU A 89 -0.80 3.88 -13.62
N GLN A 90 0.15 4.57 -14.27
CA GLN A 90 1.56 4.60 -13.86
C GLN A 90 1.72 5.19 -12.45
N ALA A 91 1.08 6.32 -12.18
CA ALA A 91 1.12 6.98 -10.89
C ALA A 91 0.56 6.07 -9.78
N PHE A 92 -0.59 5.44 -10.02
CA PHE A 92 -1.22 4.53 -9.06
C PHE A 92 -0.37 3.30 -8.78
N LEU A 93 0.14 2.66 -9.83
CA LEU A 93 0.98 1.48 -9.69
C LEU A 93 2.31 1.81 -8.98
N SER A 94 2.88 2.98 -9.26
CA SER A 94 4.09 3.47 -8.59
C SER A 94 3.88 3.72 -7.11
N ALA A 95 2.74 4.31 -6.73
CA ALA A 95 2.40 4.58 -5.34
C ALA A 95 2.15 3.29 -4.53
N THR A 96 1.36 2.37 -5.10
CA THR A 96 1.00 1.11 -4.43
C THR A 96 2.16 0.12 -4.30
N ARG A 97 3.16 0.19 -5.19
CA ARG A 97 4.38 -0.66 -5.11
C ARG A 97 5.30 -0.30 -3.94
N VAL A 98 5.40 0.98 -3.59
CA VAL A 98 6.29 1.42 -2.50
C VAL A 98 5.64 1.31 -1.12
N ARG A 99 4.34 1.00 -1.03
CA ARG A 99 3.63 0.89 0.24
C ARG A 99 4.29 -0.07 1.23
N THR A 100 4.80 -1.21 0.74
CA THR A 100 5.46 -2.21 1.59
C THR A 100 6.86 -1.80 2.05
N SER A 101 7.53 -0.91 1.31
CA SER A 101 8.90 -0.48 1.61
C SER A 101 9.00 0.91 2.24
N SER A 102 7.99 1.76 2.05
CA SER A 102 7.90 3.10 2.62
C SER A 102 6.46 3.61 2.57
N ILE A 103 5.80 3.62 3.73
CA ILE A 103 4.45 4.20 3.90
C ILE A 103 4.47 5.70 3.57
N GLU A 104 5.50 6.42 4.02
CA GLU A 104 5.65 7.86 3.77
C GLU A 104 5.73 8.18 2.27
N LEU A 105 6.55 7.44 1.52
CA LEU A 105 6.67 7.64 0.08
C LEU A 105 5.39 7.24 -0.66
N ALA A 106 4.71 6.19 -0.21
CA ALA A 106 3.41 5.80 -0.76
C ALA A 106 2.37 6.91 -0.56
N ARG A 107 2.29 7.45 0.67
CA ARG A 107 1.41 8.57 1.01
C ARG A 107 1.66 9.78 0.12
N GLN A 108 2.92 10.22 0.01
CA GLN A 108 3.30 11.36 -0.83
C GLN A 108 2.89 11.14 -2.30
N ARG A 109 3.12 9.94 -2.85
CA ARG A 109 2.77 9.63 -4.24
C ARG A 109 1.26 9.60 -4.47
N LEU A 110 0.49 9.07 -3.52
CA LEU A 110 -0.98 9.09 -3.58
C LEU A 110 -1.52 10.52 -3.50
N GLU A 111 -0.95 11.36 -2.63
CA GLU A 111 -1.31 12.77 -2.55
C GLU A 111 -1.07 13.49 -3.89
N HIS A 112 0.10 13.30 -4.50
CA HIS A 112 0.40 13.88 -5.81
C HIS A 112 -0.53 13.36 -6.91
N LEU A 113 -0.83 12.05 -6.92
CA LEU A 113 -1.79 11.48 -7.86
C LEU A 113 -3.16 12.15 -7.73
N VAL A 114 -3.68 12.24 -6.51
CA VAL A 114 -4.99 12.86 -6.22
C VAL A 114 -4.99 14.34 -6.60
N HIS A 115 -3.90 15.06 -6.35
CA HIS A 115 -3.78 16.47 -6.67
C HIS A 115 -3.75 16.74 -8.18
N VAL A 116 -3.01 15.92 -8.94
CA VAL A 116 -2.83 16.10 -10.39
C VAL A 116 -4.05 15.63 -11.17
N PHE A 117 -4.58 14.44 -10.84
CA PHE A 117 -5.64 13.82 -11.62
C PHE A 117 -7.06 14.07 -11.07
N GLY A 118 -7.18 14.41 -9.78
CA GLY A 118 -8.49 14.63 -9.15
C GLY A 118 -9.32 15.79 -9.70
N PRO A 119 -8.73 16.92 -10.16
CA PRO A 119 -9.47 18.03 -10.77
C PRO A 119 -9.82 17.83 -12.25
N LEU A 120 -9.29 16.79 -12.92
CA LEU A 120 -9.48 16.61 -14.35
C LEU A 120 -10.92 16.14 -14.64
N PRO A 121 -11.57 16.71 -15.67
CA PRO A 121 -12.89 16.26 -16.10
C PRO A 121 -12.80 14.84 -16.66
N ASP A 122 -13.81 14.01 -16.31
CA ASP A 122 -13.93 12.57 -16.53
C ASP A 122 -12.70 11.87 -17.13
N PRO A 123 -11.92 11.15 -16.30
CA PRO A 123 -10.97 10.17 -16.81
C PRO A 123 -11.69 9.24 -17.79
N SER A 124 -10.94 8.58 -18.69
CA SER A 124 -11.53 7.51 -19.49
C SER A 124 -12.30 6.52 -18.59
N ASP A 125 -13.32 5.82 -19.10
CA ASP A 125 -14.07 4.82 -18.31
C ASP A 125 -13.12 3.81 -17.62
N GLU A 126 -11.95 3.54 -18.21
CA GLU A 126 -10.92 2.66 -17.63
C GLU A 126 -10.18 3.27 -16.42
N ASP A 127 -10.07 4.60 -16.35
CA ASP A 127 -9.30 5.35 -15.35
C ASP A 127 -10.20 5.95 -14.24
N ALA A 128 -11.52 5.99 -14.44
CA ALA A 128 -12.49 6.65 -13.56
C ALA A 128 -12.43 6.17 -12.10
N GLU A 129 -12.06 4.89 -11.90
CA GLU A 129 -11.97 4.27 -10.57
C GLU A 129 -10.66 4.59 -9.84
N ILE A 130 -9.61 5.03 -10.53
CA ILE A 130 -8.27 5.15 -9.92
C ILE A 130 -8.20 6.30 -8.90
N VAL A 131 -8.78 7.47 -9.21
CA VAL A 131 -8.78 8.61 -8.29
C VAL A 131 -9.54 8.29 -6.99
N PRO A 132 -10.77 7.75 -7.02
CA PRO A 132 -11.48 7.32 -5.81
C PRO A 132 -10.68 6.32 -4.96
N LEU A 133 -10.08 5.30 -5.58
CA LEU A 133 -9.25 4.31 -4.86
C LEU A 133 -8.00 4.96 -4.24
N ALA A 134 -7.35 5.87 -4.96
CA ALA A 134 -6.19 6.60 -4.45
C ALA A 134 -6.52 7.52 -3.27
N ARG A 135 -7.68 8.20 -3.30
CA ARG A 135 -8.17 9.03 -2.18
C ARG A 135 -8.42 8.18 -0.94
N HIS A 136 -9.08 7.04 -1.13
CA HIS A 136 -9.38 6.12 -0.04
C HIS A 136 -8.09 5.54 0.59
N GLU A 137 -7.14 5.09 -0.23
CA GLU A 137 -5.83 4.63 0.26
C GLU A 137 -5.10 5.72 1.04
N LEU A 138 -5.10 6.96 0.53
CA LEU A 138 -4.46 8.10 1.19
C LEU A 138 -5.07 8.39 2.55
N GLU A 139 -6.41 8.40 2.65
CA GLU A 139 -7.12 8.58 3.91
C GLU A 139 -6.76 7.49 4.93
N ARG A 140 -6.70 6.23 4.48
CA ARG A 140 -6.29 5.12 5.34
C ARG A 140 -4.84 5.26 5.83
N LEU A 141 -3.91 5.64 4.96
CA LEU A 141 -2.52 5.85 5.34
C LEU A 141 -2.36 7.04 6.30
N ASN A 142 -3.19 8.07 6.18
CA ASN A 142 -3.22 9.22 7.10
C ASN A 142 -3.79 8.85 8.48
N ASN A 143 -4.75 7.94 8.52
CA ASN A 143 -5.42 7.49 9.73
C ASN A 143 -4.70 6.32 10.43
N THR A 144 -3.73 5.70 9.76
CA THR A 144 -2.86 4.70 10.37
C THR A 144 -1.83 5.44 11.21
N GLU A 145 -1.91 5.33 12.53
CA GLU A 145 -0.82 5.79 13.41
C GLU A 145 0.47 5.12 12.93
N VAL A 146 1.43 5.92 12.48
CA VAL A 146 2.77 5.44 12.16
C VAL A 146 3.33 4.92 13.48
N ALA A 147 3.25 3.60 13.69
CA ALA A 147 4.02 2.95 14.73
C ALA A 147 5.44 3.52 14.63
N PRO A 148 6.02 4.05 15.72
CA PRO A 148 7.28 4.78 15.64
C PRO A 148 8.23 3.91 14.84
N ALA A 149 8.66 4.45 13.69
CA ALA A 149 9.51 3.71 12.76
C ALA A 149 10.59 3.05 13.63
N ALA A 150 10.67 1.71 13.60
CA ALA A 150 11.73 1.02 14.32
C ALA A 150 13.04 1.76 14.01
N ASP A 151 13.92 1.95 15.00
CA ASP A 151 15.00 2.94 14.93
C ASP A 151 16.12 2.54 13.93
N HIS A 152 15.77 2.45 12.65
CA HIS A 152 16.66 2.20 11.53
C HIS A 152 17.63 3.38 11.37
N SER A 153 17.24 4.58 11.83
CA SER A 153 18.12 5.74 11.85
C SER A 153 19.28 5.55 12.84
N GLY A 154 19.01 4.97 14.02
CA GLY A 154 20.01 4.62 15.02
C GLY A 154 20.98 3.58 14.50
N SER A 155 20.47 2.47 13.94
CA SER A 155 21.33 1.43 13.35
C SER A 155 22.17 1.95 12.17
N LEU A 156 21.63 2.84 11.33
CA LEU A 156 22.41 3.46 10.24
C LEU A 156 23.49 4.40 10.78
N ARG A 157 23.18 5.18 11.83
CA ARG A 157 24.20 6.02 12.50
C ARG A 157 25.30 5.16 13.09
N GLU A 158 24.99 4.08 13.79
CA GLU A 158 26.00 3.16 14.35
C GLU A 158 26.94 2.61 13.26
N LEU A 159 26.38 2.27 12.09
CA LEU A 159 27.16 1.78 10.95
C LEU A 159 28.10 2.86 10.39
N ILE A 160 27.63 4.11 10.27
CA ILE A 160 28.46 5.25 9.84
C ILE A 160 29.53 5.55 10.87
N ASP A 161 29.17 5.55 12.16
CA ASP A 161 30.09 5.77 13.27
C ASP A 161 31.20 4.72 13.29
N TRP A 162 30.86 3.46 13.00
CA TRP A 162 31.83 2.40 12.80
C TRP A 162 32.72 2.67 11.59
N ALA A 163 32.15 3.06 10.44
CA ALA A 163 32.92 3.34 9.23
C ALA A 163 33.89 4.51 9.43
N ASP A 164 33.46 5.60 10.08
CA ASP A 164 34.31 6.76 10.37
C ASP A 164 35.50 6.42 11.28
N LYS A 165 35.29 5.48 12.21
CA LYS A 165 36.35 4.98 13.11
C LYS A 165 37.33 4.04 12.40
N ASN A 166 36.85 3.21 11.49
CA ASN A 166 37.64 2.08 10.95
C ASN A 166 38.14 2.28 9.51
N LEU A 167 37.45 3.07 8.69
CA LEU A 167 37.80 3.33 7.29
C LEU A 167 38.48 4.71 7.16
N LYS A 168 39.29 4.89 6.12
CA LYS A 168 40.00 6.16 5.84
C LYS A 168 40.13 6.40 4.33
N GLY A 169 40.35 7.66 3.96
CA GLY A 169 40.64 8.06 2.59
C GLY A 169 39.53 7.68 1.61
N GLN A 170 39.92 7.06 0.49
CA GLN A 170 39.00 6.70 -0.59
C GLN A 170 37.93 5.69 -0.14
N GLU A 171 38.28 4.72 0.70
CA GLU A 171 37.36 3.68 1.16
C GLU A 171 36.22 4.27 2.01
N LEU A 172 36.53 5.27 2.84
CA LEU A 172 35.51 5.98 3.60
C LEU A 172 34.61 6.82 2.71
N ALA A 173 35.17 7.50 1.70
CA ALA A 173 34.40 8.30 0.74
C ALA A 173 33.45 7.42 -0.09
N GLU A 174 33.93 6.27 -0.56
CA GLU A 174 33.11 5.29 -1.30
C GLU A 174 32.00 4.72 -0.42
N PHE A 175 32.28 4.41 0.84
CA PHE A 175 31.28 3.95 1.80
C PHE A 175 30.16 4.98 1.99
N ARG A 176 30.52 6.25 2.28
CA ARG A 176 29.56 7.34 2.50
C ARG A 176 28.72 7.61 1.24
N ALA A 177 29.35 7.63 0.07
CA ALA A 177 28.64 7.76 -1.20
C ALA A 177 27.67 6.60 -1.43
N GLY A 178 28.05 5.38 -1.07
CA GLY A 178 27.17 4.20 -1.10
C GLY A 178 25.95 4.33 -0.18
N VAL A 179 26.16 4.82 1.05
CA VAL A 179 25.05 5.11 2.00
C VAL A 179 24.09 6.14 1.43
N VAL A 180 24.60 7.25 0.88
CA VAL A 180 23.76 8.27 0.25
C VAL A 180 22.99 7.68 -0.94
N ALA A 181 23.64 6.91 -1.81
CA ALA A 181 22.98 6.30 -2.96
C ALA A 181 21.87 5.31 -2.59
N LEU A 182 22.07 4.53 -1.51
CA LEU A 182 21.11 3.52 -1.06
C LEU A 182 19.91 4.11 -0.32
N TYR A 183 20.09 5.21 0.41
CA TYR A 183 19.09 5.70 1.36
C TYR A 183 18.58 7.13 1.10
N ALA A 184 19.03 7.80 0.03
CA ALA A 184 18.60 9.17 -0.28
C ALA A 184 17.09 9.35 -0.49
N ASP A 185 16.37 8.29 -0.85
CA ASP A 185 14.92 8.31 -1.06
C ASP A 185 14.13 7.89 0.19
N LYS A 186 14.81 7.60 1.31
CA LYS A 186 14.18 7.13 2.55
C LYS A 186 13.99 8.29 3.53
N ALA A 187 12.73 8.60 3.83
CA ALA A 187 12.39 9.66 4.78
C ALA A 187 13.04 9.48 6.17
N TRP A 188 13.15 8.24 6.66
CA TRP A 188 13.78 7.94 7.94
C TRP A 188 15.31 8.17 7.97
N ALA A 189 15.95 8.23 6.80
CA ALA A 189 17.39 8.45 6.65
C ALA A 189 17.73 9.89 6.26
N ALA A 190 16.73 10.76 6.08
CA ALA A 190 16.90 12.09 5.49
C ALA A 190 17.95 12.94 6.23
N ASP A 191 17.95 12.92 7.57
CA ASP A 191 18.93 13.66 8.37
C ASP A 191 20.35 13.11 8.20
N VAL A 192 20.50 11.79 8.26
CA VAL A 192 21.80 11.11 8.11
C VAL A 192 22.38 11.35 6.72
N VAL A 193 21.55 11.26 5.68
CA VAL A 193 21.98 11.52 4.29
C VAL A 193 22.36 12.99 4.09
N ARG A 194 21.63 13.91 4.71
CA ARG A 194 21.95 15.34 4.68
C ARG A 194 23.30 15.62 5.34
N GLU A 195 23.53 15.07 6.54
CA GLU A 195 24.81 15.19 7.26
C GLU A 195 25.99 14.68 6.42
N LEU A 196 25.85 13.53 5.76
CA LEU A 196 26.91 12.98 4.89
C LEU A 196 27.20 13.87 3.67
N ARG A 197 26.16 14.43 3.02
CA ARG A 197 26.34 15.35 1.88
C ARG A 197 27.02 16.66 2.27
N GLU A 198 26.72 17.16 3.47
CA GLU A 198 27.36 18.35 4.04
C GLU A 198 28.83 18.07 4.40
N ALA A 199 29.13 16.88 4.95
CA ALA A 199 30.49 16.48 5.31
C ALA A 199 31.44 16.24 4.12
N ASP A 200 30.88 15.87 2.96
CA ASP A 200 31.64 15.64 1.72
C ASP A 200 31.65 16.89 0.79
N SER A 201 31.06 18.02 1.22
CA SER A 201 31.19 19.30 0.52
C SER A 201 32.53 19.98 0.88
N PRO A 202 33.31 20.45 -0.12
CA PRO A 202 34.67 20.98 0.08
C PRO A 202 34.74 22.34 0.78
#